data_AF-A0A927C367-F1
#
_entry.id   AF-A0A927C367-F1
#
_cell.length_a   1.000
_cell.length_b   1.000
_cell.length_c   1.000
_cell.angle_alpha   90.00
_cell.angle_beta   90.00
_cell.angle_gamma   90.00
#
_symmetry.space_group_name_H-M   'P 1'
#
loop_
_entity.id
_entity.type
_entity.pdbx_description
1 polymer ?
#
loop_
_entity_poly.entity_id
_entity_poly.type
_entity_poly.pdbx_seq_one_letter_code
_entity_poly.pdbx_strand_id
1 'polypeptide(L)'
;MEKIFGRGISVDRQSPGIRHLDTEQVNPRTRDLDQCSTMELLRLMNAEDFRVPVAVEAALPAVAEAVDLIAGALRRGGRLFYVGAGTSGRLGVLDAYECPPTFGTPPELVQALVAGGVARDRADESAEDDPELGAADLAERGLAAGDVVVGIAASGRTPYVVGALQYARSAGASTVALACSGGSVIGDLADKAIEVTVGPEALTGSTRLKAGTAQKLVLNMISTGVMVKLGKVYQNFMVDMEASNGKLRQRARGIVAMATGEEESAVEAAMAATGDHMKASIVMLLAGVSAEEAFRRLAEADGNVRGALQA
;
A
#
# COMPACT_ATOMS: atom_id res chain seq x y z
N MET A 1 -14.84 23.60 18.90
CA MET A 1 -14.88 22.66 17.76
C MET A 1 -15.67 23.21 16.57
N GLU A 2 -15.82 24.54 16.42
CA GLU A 2 -16.73 25.14 15.42
C GLU A 2 -16.05 26.19 14.53
N LYS A 3 -14.71 26.20 14.46
CA LYS A 3 -13.92 27.21 13.73
C LYS A 3 -12.82 26.64 12.83
N ILE A 4 -12.98 25.41 12.32
CA ILE A 4 -12.00 24.78 11.41
C ILE A 4 -12.47 24.76 9.94
N PHE A 5 -13.77 24.91 9.67
CA PHE A 5 -14.30 24.93 8.30
C PHE A 5 -14.23 26.32 7.66
N GLY A 6 -13.02 26.75 7.28
CA GLY A 6 -12.78 27.93 6.46
C GLY A 6 -12.91 27.62 4.97
N ARG A 7 -13.88 28.28 4.31
CA ARG A 7 -14.24 28.21 2.86
C ARG A 7 -14.68 26.82 2.38
N GLY A 8 -15.95 26.52 2.64
CA GLY A 8 -16.65 25.42 1.98
C GLY A 8 -16.60 25.56 0.46
N ILE A 9 -15.96 24.57 -0.18
CA ILE A 9 -16.35 24.18 -1.52
C ILE A 9 -17.74 23.58 -1.33
N SER A 10 -18.76 24.38 -1.66
CA SER A 10 -20.13 23.91 -1.79
C SER A 10 -20.13 22.67 -2.69
N VAL A 11 -20.58 21.54 -2.14
CA VAL A 11 -20.88 20.31 -2.91
C VAL A 11 -22.10 20.51 -3.83
N ASP A 12 -22.69 21.71 -3.84
CA ASP A 12 -23.85 22.08 -4.65
C ASP A 12 -23.46 22.96 -5.84
N ARG A 13 -22.69 22.38 -6.77
CA ARG A 13 -22.64 22.82 -8.16
C ARG A 13 -22.94 21.61 -9.03
N GLN A 14 -24.22 21.38 -9.33
CA GLN A 14 -24.70 20.46 -10.37
C GLN A 14 -23.78 19.25 -10.58
N SER A 15 -23.68 18.36 -9.58
CA SER A 15 -22.83 17.16 -9.71
C SER A 15 -23.17 16.45 -11.02
N PRO A 16 -22.29 16.45 -12.04
CA PRO A 16 -22.59 15.75 -13.28
C PRO A 16 -22.88 14.29 -12.91
N GLY A 17 -24.01 13.75 -13.39
CA GLY A 17 -24.42 12.39 -13.03
C GLY A 17 -23.31 11.39 -13.30
N ILE A 18 -23.20 10.32 -12.52
CA ILE A 18 -22.03 9.41 -12.47
C ILE A 18 -21.59 8.79 -13.80
N ARG A 19 -22.45 8.84 -14.83
CA ARG A 19 -22.24 8.24 -16.17
C ARG A 19 -21.03 8.77 -16.93
N HIS A 20 -20.47 9.92 -16.54
CA HIS A 20 -19.27 10.48 -17.16
C HIS A 20 -17.98 9.87 -16.61
N LEU A 21 -18.02 9.25 -15.43
CA LEU A 21 -16.86 8.64 -14.79
C LEU A 21 -16.40 7.42 -15.59
N ASP A 22 -15.09 7.27 -15.74
CA ASP A 22 -14.49 6.13 -16.46
C ASP A 22 -14.95 4.77 -15.90
N THR A 23 -15.19 4.72 -14.59
CA THR A 23 -15.63 3.52 -13.85
C THR A 23 -17.08 3.12 -14.12
N GLU A 24 -17.92 4.06 -14.58
CA GLU A 24 -19.36 3.86 -14.78
C GLU A 24 -19.75 3.71 -16.26
N GLN A 25 -18.78 3.86 -17.16
CA GLN A 25 -18.99 3.69 -18.60
C GLN A 25 -19.24 2.22 -18.96
N VAL A 26 -20.05 2.00 -20.00
CA VAL A 26 -20.32 0.66 -20.54
C VAL A 26 -19.14 0.20 -21.38
N ASN A 27 -18.66 -1.02 -21.16
CA ASN A 27 -17.64 -1.62 -22.00
C ASN A 27 -18.27 -2.19 -23.29
N PRO A 28 -17.96 -1.66 -24.48
CA PRO A 28 -18.57 -2.14 -25.73
C PRO A 28 -18.16 -3.58 -26.08
N ARG A 29 -17.05 -4.08 -25.54
CA ARG A 29 -16.55 -5.45 -25.80
C ARG A 29 -17.29 -6.53 -25.01
N THR A 30 -18.04 -6.14 -23.97
CA THR A 30 -18.75 -7.07 -23.08
C THR A 30 -20.24 -6.76 -23.01
N ARG A 31 -20.81 -6.14 -24.06
CA ARG A 31 -22.22 -5.74 -24.09
C ARG A 31 -23.18 -6.92 -23.91
N ASP A 32 -22.84 -8.07 -24.49
CA ASP A 32 -23.64 -9.31 -24.46
C ASP A 32 -23.02 -10.37 -23.53
N LEU A 33 -22.40 -9.93 -22.42
CA LEU A 33 -21.70 -10.82 -21.49
C LEU A 33 -22.60 -11.94 -20.92
N ASP A 34 -23.90 -11.68 -20.79
CA ASP A 34 -24.92 -12.60 -20.30
C ASP A 34 -25.34 -13.67 -21.32
N GLN A 35 -24.99 -13.51 -22.59
CA GLN A 35 -25.29 -14.44 -23.68
C GLN A 35 -24.08 -15.33 -24.05
N CYS A 36 -22.91 -15.02 -23.52
CA CYS A 36 -21.68 -15.76 -23.77
C CYS A 36 -21.73 -17.15 -23.15
N SER A 37 -21.08 -18.13 -23.78
CA SER A 37 -20.70 -19.36 -23.06
C SER A 37 -19.75 -19.02 -21.92
N THR A 38 -19.65 -19.89 -20.91
CA THR A 38 -18.75 -19.69 -19.77
C THR A 38 -17.30 -19.42 -20.22
N MET A 39 -16.82 -20.13 -21.25
CA MET A 39 -15.45 -19.95 -21.74
C MET A 39 -15.25 -18.60 -22.43
N GLU A 40 -16.23 -18.12 -23.20
CA GLU A 40 -16.18 -16.81 -23.84
C GLU A 40 -16.22 -15.68 -22.81
N LEU A 41 -17.13 -15.78 -21.82
CA LEU A 41 -17.21 -14.85 -20.70
C LEU A 41 -15.86 -14.72 -19.99
N LEU A 42 -15.23 -15.85 -19.65
CA LEU A 42 -13.93 -15.86 -18.96
C LEU A 42 -12.80 -15.29 -19.82
N ARG A 43 -12.79 -15.54 -21.13
CA ARG A 43 -11.83 -14.95 -22.07
C ARG A 43 -11.99 -13.43 -22.17
N LEU A 44 -13.23 -12.94 -22.20
CA LEU A 44 -13.51 -11.51 -22.22
C LEU A 44 -13.03 -10.84 -20.93
N MET A 45 -13.31 -11.42 -19.77
CA MET A 45 -12.78 -10.93 -18.48
C MET A 45 -11.25 -10.91 -18.46
N ASN A 46 -10.61 -12.00 -18.87
CA ASN A 46 -9.14 -12.08 -18.88
C ASN A 46 -8.51 -11.09 -19.88
N ALA A 47 -9.15 -10.83 -21.03
CA ALA A 47 -8.72 -9.83 -21.98
C ALA A 47 -8.81 -8.40 -21.41
N GLU A 48 -9.74 -8.12 -20.49
CA GLU A 48 -9.77 -6.88 -19.72
C GLU A 48 -8.60 -6.82 -18.73
N ASP A 49 -8.33 -7.91 -18.00
CA ASP A 49 -7.27 -7.95 -16.99
C ASP A 49 -5.86 -7.66 -17.58
N PHE A 50 -5.58 -8.10 -18.80
CA PHE A 50 -4.31 -7.78 -19.49
C PHE A 50 -4.05 -6.29 -19.70
N ARG A 51 -5.09 -5.45 -19.59
CA ARG A 51 -4.96 -3.99 -19.72
C ARG A 51 -4.54 -3.33 -18.42
N VAL A 52 -4.69 -4.02 -17.28
CA VAL A 52 -4.40 -3.45 -15.97
C VAL A 52 -2.92 -3.15 -15.77
N PRO A 53 -1.96 -4.06 -16.05
CA PRO A 53 -0.54 -3.75 -15.91
C PRO A 53 -0.08 -2.57 -16.77
N VAL A 54 -0.64 -2.42 -17.98
CA VAL A 54 -0.33 -1.30 -18.88
C VAL A 54 -0.80 0.03 -18.30
N ALA A 55 -2.00 0.06 -17.70
CA ALA A 55 -2.49 1.26 -17.00
C ALA A 55 -1.63 1.59 -15.77
N VAL A 56 -1.19 0.58 -15.02
CA VAL A 56 -0.29 0.75 -13.87
C VAL A 56 1.09 1.26 -14.31
N GLU A 57 1.62 0.76 -15.44
CA GLU A 57 2.88 1.22 -16.02
C GLU A 57 2.87 2.73 -16.29
N ALA A 58 1.77 3.24 -16.86
CA ALA A 58 1.60 4.67 -17.10
C ALA A 58 1.61 5.52 -15.81
N ALA A 59 1.21 4.94 -14.68
CA ALA A 59 1.16 5.61 -13.38
C ALA A 59 2.47 5.52 -12.57
N LEU A 60 3.48 4.77 -13.04
CA LEU A 60 4.72 4.53 -12.28
C LEU A 60 5.44 5.81 -11.81
N PRO A 61 5.50 6.93 -12.59
CA PRO A 61 6.09 8.17 -12.08
C PRO A 61 5.41 8.68 -10.81
N ALA A 62 4.08 8.67 -10.77
CA ALA A 62 3.31 9.09 -9.59
C ALA A 62 3.46 8.12 -8.42
N VAL A 63 3.51 6.81 -8.70
CA VAL A 63 3.78 5.77 -7.70
C VAL A 63 5.17 5.97 -7.08
N ALA A 64 6.18 6.28 -7.88
CA ALA A 64 7.54 6.53 -7.40
C ALA A 64 7.60 7.77 -6.48
N GLU A 65 6.93 8.86 -6.84
CA GLU A 65 6.84 10.04 -5.98
C GLU A 65 6.15 9.74 -4.65
N ALA A 66 5.07 8.95 -4.66
CA ALA A 66 4.39 8.53 -3.44
C ALA A 66 5.28 7.64 -2.57
N VAL A 67 6.01 6.68 -3.16
CA VAL A 67 6.97 5.83 -2.45
C VAL A 67 8.04 6.67 -1.75
N ASP A 68 8.60 7.67 -2.45
CA ASP A 68 9.65 8.52 -1.89
C ASP A 68 9.13 9.40 -0.75
N LEU A 69 7.94 9.98 -0.92
CA LEU A 69 7.24 10.74 0.11
C LEU A 69 7.00 9.89 1.38
N ILE A 70 6.42 8.70 1.21
CA ILE A 70 6.09 7.79 2.30
C ILE A 70 7.37 7.29 2.99
N ALA A 71 8.36 6.81 2.24
CA ALA A 71 9.63 6.36 2.82
C ALA A 71 10.35 7.48 3.59
N GLY A 72 10.27 8.73 3.11
CA GLY A 72 10.78 9.90 3.81
C GLY A 72 10.08 10.13 5.16
N ALA A 73 8.74 10.05 5.19
CA ALA A 73 7.95 10.21 6.40
C ALA A 73 8.22 9.10 7.44
N LEU A 74 8.22 7.84 7.01
CA LEU A 74 8.45 6.69 7.89
C LEU A 74 9.87 6.70 8.49
N ARG A 75 10.88 7.14 7.71
CA ARG A 75 12.25 7.32 8.24
C ARG A 75 12.32 8.36 9.37
N ARG A 76 11.40 9.33 9.41
CA ARG A 76 11.29 10.33 10.47
C ARG A 76 10.37 9.91 11.62
N GLY A 77 9.92 8.65 11.64
CA GLY A 77 9.05 8.09 12.68
C GLY A 77 7.55 8.27 12.41
N GLY A 78 7.16 8.69 11.21
CA GLY A 78 5.76 8.71 10.78
C GLY A 78 5.21 7.32 10.47
N ARG A 79 3.88 7.23 10.35
CA ARG A 79 3.13 6.03 9.98
C ARG A 79 2.43 6.21 8.63
N LEU A 80 2.06 5.09 8.02
CA LEU A 80 1.26 5.05 6.79
C LEU A 80 -0.17 4.60 7.12
N PHE A 81 -1.16 5.37 6.67
CA PHE A 81 -2.57 5.03 6.78
C PHE A 81 -3.19 4.87 5.39
N TYR A 82 -3.71 3.68 5.09
CA TYR A 82 -4.63 3.47 3.98
C TYR A 82 -6.06 3.78 4.44
N VAL A 83 -6.82 4.53 3.64
CA VAL A 83 -8.22 4.87 3.96
C VAL A 83 -9.10 4.63 2.74
N GLY A 84 -10.15 3.83 2.89
CA GLY A 84 -11.05 3.52 1.79
C GLY A 84 -12.39 2.93 2.24
N ALA A 85 -13.31 2.76 1.31
CA ALA A 85 -14.56 2.04 1.53
C ALA A 85 -14.60 0.75 0.70
N GLY A 86 -15.51 -0.16 1.03
CA GLY A 86 -15.80 -1.34 0.21
C GLY A 86 -14.55 -2.16 -0.15
N THR A 87 -14.38 -2.46 -1.44
CA THR A 87 -13.20 -3.21 -1.93
C THR A 87 -11.89 -2.44 -1.72
N SER A 88 -11.89 -1.13 -1.94
CA SER A 88 -10.68 -0.30 -1.82
C SER A 88 -10.12 -0.31 -0.40
N GLY A 89 -10.99 -0.14 0.61
CA GLY A 89 -10.58 -0.24 2.01
C GLY A 89 -10.05 -1.64 2.38
N ARG A 90 -10.72 -2.70 1.90
CA ARG A 90 -10.28 -4.10 2.16
C ARG A 90 -8.94 -4.43 1.52
N LEU A 91 -8.63 -3.88 0.35
CA LEU A 91 -7.31 -4.02 -0.28
C LEU A 91 -6.23 -3.29 0.51
N GLY A 92 -6.54 -2.12 1.08
CA GLY A 92 -5.65 -1.45 2.04
C GLY A 92 -5.37 -2.30 3.27
N VAL A 93 -6.39 -2.96 3.84
CA VAL A 93 -6.23 -3.90 4.97
C VAL A 93 -5.34 -5.07 4.58
N LEU A 94 -5.56 -5.67 3.40
CA LEU A 94 -4.75 -6.78 2.91
C LEU A 94 -3.26 -6.41 2.84
N ASP A 95 -2.92 -5.29 2.20
CA ASP A 95 -1.53 -4.84 2.07
C ASP A 95 -0.89 -4.49 3.42
N ALA A 96 -1.63 -3.81 4.31
CA ALA A 96 -1.17 -3.49 5.67
C ALA A 96 -0.88 -4.76 6.50
N TYR A 97 -1.75 -5.77 6.44
CA TYR A 97 -1.59 -7.04 7.15
C TYR A 97 -0.41 -7.87 6.67
N GLU A 98 -0.01 -7.72 5.41
CA GLU A 98 1.15 -8.40 4.85
C GLU A 98 2.47 -7.72 5.24
N CYS A 99 2.47 -6.47 5.73
CA CYS A 99 3.68 -5.75 6.09
C CYS A 99 4.46 -6.39 7.27
N PRO A 100 3.86 -6.68 8.45
CA PRO A 100 4.57 -7.31 9.56
C PRO A 100 5.26 -8.65 9.22
N PRO A 101 4.56 -9.67 8.67
CA PRO A 101 5.21 -10.95 8.40
C PRO A 101 6.25 -10.87 7.27
N THR A 102 6.14 -9.89 6.37
CA THR A 102 7.06 -9.73 5.22
C THR A 102 8.29 -8.90 5.59
N PHE A 103 8.14 -7.82 6.35
CA PHE A 103 9.20 -6.84 6.59
C PHE A 103 9.57 -6.67 8.06
N GLY A 104 9.00 -7.48 8.94
CA GLY A 104 9.29 -7.46 10.39
C GLY A 104 8.92 -6.11 11.01
N THR A 105 7.88 -5.47 10.48
CA THR A 105 7.42 -4.15 10.94
C THR A 105 6.40 -4.29 12.05
N PRO A 106 6.35 -3.35 13.01
CA PRO A 106 5.23 -3.30 13.94
C PRO A 106 3.91 -3.04 13.17
N PRO A 107 2.78 -3.65 13.57
CA PRO A 107 1.48 -3.44 12.93
C PRO A 107 1.03 -1.98 12.85
N GLU A 108 1.52 -1.13 13.74
CA GLU A 108 1.18 0.28 13.82
C GLU A 108 1.87 1.13 12.73
N LEU A 109 2.91 0.60 12.07
CA LEU A 109 3.66 1.33 11.03
C LEU A 109 2.84 1.53 9.76
N VAL A 110 2.06 0.51 9.38
CA VAL A 110 1.18 0.53 8.20
C VAL A 110 -0.20 0.05 8.65
N GLN A 111 -1.17 0.95 8.62
CA GLN A 111 -2.54 0.72 9.10
C GLN A 111 -3.54 0.96 7.98
N ALA A 112 -4.71 0.34 8.09
CA ALA A 112 -5.81 0.54 7.16
C ALA A 112 -7.12 0.84 7.89
N LEU A 113 -7.85 1.83 7.39
CA LEU A 113 -9.16 2.26 7.86
C LEU A 113 -10.19 2.02 6.76
N VAL A 114 -11.29 1.40 7.15
CA VAL A 114 -12.36 1.02 6.25
C VAL A 114 -13.66 1.65 6.74
N ALA A 115 -14.36 2.36 5.87
CA ALA A 115 -15.67 2.93 6.18
C ALA A 115 -16.60 1.84 6.77
N GLY A 116 -17.14 2.11 7.97
CA GLY A 116 -18.01 1.16 8.69
C GLY A 116 -17.28 0.01 9.42
N GLY A 117 -15.95 -0.02 9.37
CA GLY A 117 -15.08 -0.99 10.04
C GLY A 117 -14.74 -2.24 9.23
N VAL A 118 -13.71 -2.96 9.66
CA VAL A 118 -13.19 -4.18 8.99
C VAL A 118 -14.02 -5.43 9.32
N ALA A 119 -14.64 -5.46 10.50
CA ALA A 119 -15.23 -6.67 11.10
C ALA A 119 -16.70 -6.92 10.75
N ARG A 120 -17.14 -6.58 9.52
CA ARG A 120 -18.52 -6.87 9.10
C ARG A 120 -18.56 -7.97 8.05
N ASP A 121 -19.39 -8.97 8.29
CA ASP A 121 -19.74 -10.04 7.34
C ASP A 121 -20.42 -9.50 6.06
N ARG A 122 -20.81 -8.22 6.05
CA ARG A 122 -21.49 -7.52 4.95
C ARG A 122 -20.91 -6.12 4.75
N ALA A 123 -20.85 -5.66 3.50
CA ALA A 123 -20.50 -4.27 3.20
C ALA A 123 -21.58 -3.33 3.75
N ASP A 124 -21.16 -2.30 4.49
CA ASP A 124 -22.01 -1.17 4.85
C ASP A 124 -21.76 -0.07 3.83
N GLU A 125 -22.55 -0.08 2.75
CA GLU A 125 -22.45 0.91 1.68
C GLU A 125 -22.85 2.32 2.19
N SER A 126 -23.65 2.43 3.25
CA SER A 126 -24.06 3.74 3.78
C SER A 126 -22.93 4.50 4.48
N ALA A 127 -21.91 3.78 4.95
CA ALA A 127 -20.75 4.40 5.61
C ALA A 127 -19.83 5.14 4.63
N GLU A 128 -19.87 4.83 3.32
CA GLU A 128 -19.00 5.47 2.34
C GLU A 128 -19.43 6.90 1.99
N ASP A 129 -20.69 7.22 2.25
CA ASP A 129 -21.31 8.53 2.02
C ASP A 129 -21.11 9.52 3.19
N ASP A 130 -20.47 9.10 4.30
CA ASP A 130 -20.21 9.93 5.47
C ASP A 130 -18.77 10.49 5.46
N PRO A 131 -18.58 11.78 5.12
CA PRO A 131 -17.25 12.41 5.15
C PRO A 131 -16.73 12.67 6.58
N GLU A 132 -17.60 12.82 7.58
CA GLU A 132 -17.17 13.08 8.97
C GLU A 132 -16.57 11.82 9.58
N LEU A 133 -17.08 10.64 9.20
CA LEU A 133 -16.58 9.34 9.67
C LEU A 133 -15.09 9.13 9.32
N GLY A 134 -14.66 9.50 8.10
CA GLY A 134 -13.27 9.35 7.69
C GLY A 134 -12.30 10.22 8.50
N ALA A 135 -12.73 11.43 8.86
CA ALA A 135 -11.98 12.30 9.75
C ALA A 135 -11.93 11.75 11.20
N ALA A 136 -13.06 11.25 11.69
CA ALA A 136 -13.17 10.67 13.03
C ALA A 136 -12.29 9.43 13.20
N ASP A 137 -12.28 8.51 12.23
CA ASP A 137 -11.45 7.29 12.29
C ASP A 137 -9.95 7.62 12.36
N LEU A 138 -9.49 8.61 11.57
CA LEU A 138 -8.09 9.07 11.61
C LEU A 138 -7.76 9.78 12.93
N ALA A 139 -8.69 10.58 13.47
CA ALA A 139 -8.52 11.23 14.75
C ALA A 139 -8.41 10.21 15.90
N GLU A 140 -9.23 9.16 15.89
CA GLU A 140 -9.18 8.07 16.88
C GLU A 140 -7.84 7.32 16.85
N ARG A 141 -7.25 7.14 15.66
CA ARG A 141 -5.90 6.56 15.51
C ARG A 141 -4.75 7.51 15.85
N GLY A 142 -5.08 8.74 16.27
CA GLY A 142 -4.12 9.75 16.68
C GLY A 142 -3.22 10.19 15.52
N LEU A 143 -3.79 10.43 14.34
CA LEU A 143 -3.05 10.95 13.19
C LEU A 143 -2.25 12.21 13.56
N ALA A 144 -0.99 12.27 13.14
CA ALA A 144 -0.06 13.36 13.40
C ALA A 144 0.56 13.91 12.10
N ALA A 145 1.13 15.11 12.17
CA ALA A 145 1.72 15.79 11.01
C ALA A 145 2.87 15.03 10.32
N GLY A 146 3.52 14.10 11.04
CA GLY A 146 4.58 13.26 10.48
C GLY A 146 4.08 12.07 9.66
N ASP A 147 2.79 11.76 9.73
CA ASP A 147 2.18 10.61 9.07
C ASP A 147 1.85 10.88 7.60
N VAL A 148 1.54 9.81 6.86
CA VAL A 148 1.03 9.87 5.49
C VAL A 148 -0.29 9.13 5.38
N VAL A 149 -1.28 9.75 4.72
CA VAL A 149 -2.59 9.16 4.42
C VAL A 149 -2.71 8.92 2.92
N VAL A 150 -2.98 7.67 2.54
CA VAL A 150 -3.31 7.26 1.18
C VAL A 150 -4.81 6.99 1.10
N GLY A 151 -5.55 7.88 0.44
CA GLY A 151 -6.98 7.74 0.19
C GLY A 151 -7.25 6.90 -1.07
N ILE A 152 -8.05 5.85 -0.95
CA ILE A 152 -8.27 4.85 -2.01
C ILE A 152 -9.74 4.83 -2.39
N ALA A 153 -10.06 5.27 -3.61
CA ALA A 153 -11.41 5.21 -4.14
C ALA A 153 -11.39 5.04 -5.66
N ALA A 154 -11.93 3.94 -6.18
CA ALA A 154 -11.92 3.68 -7.63
C ALA A 154 -12.60 4.82 -8.42
N SER A 155 -13.75 5.30 -7.94
CA SER A 155 -14.50 6.42 -8.51
C SER A 155 -13.80 7.78 -8.36
N GLY A 156 -12.79 7.87 -7.48
CA GLY A 156 -12.08 9.11 -7.20
C GLY A 156 -12.86 10.16 -6.41
N ARG A 157 -14.04 9.82 -5.85
CA ARG A 157 -14.95 10.81 -5.24
C ARG A 157 -15.69 10.36 -3.99
N THR A 158 -15.36 9.19 -3.42
CA THR A 158 -16.06 8.63 -2.25
C THR A 158 -16.00 9.60 -1.05
N PRO A 159 -17.15 10.07 -0.50
CA PRO A 159 -17.19 11.09 0.55
C PRO A 159 -16.36 10.77 1.80
N TYR A 160 -16.41 9.52 2.30
CA TYR A 160 -15.56 9.06 3.41
C TYR A 160 -14.07 9.33 3.17
N VAL A 161 -13.57 9.04 1.97
CA VAL A 161 -12.17 9.24 1.59
C VAL A 161 -11.84 10.73 1.43
N VAL A 162 -12.78 11.51 0.88
CA VAL A 162 -12.66 12.97 0.77
C VAL A 162 -12.48 13.60 2.15
N GLY A 163 -13.35 13.26 3.11
CA GLY A 163 -13.28 13.79 4.47
C GLY A 163 -12.00 13.39 5.21
N ALA A 164 -11.55 12.15 5.03
CA ALA A 164 -10.29 11.66 5.58
C ALA A 164 -9.08 12.45 5.06
N LEU A 165 -8.98 12.69 3.75
CA LEU A 165 -7.88 13.46 3.15
C LEU A 165 -7.89 14.93 3.56
N GLN A 166 -9.08 15.54 3.67
CA GLN A 166 -9.23 16.91 4.16
C GLN A 166 -8.75 17.03 5.62
N TYR A 167 -9.15 16.09 6.47
CA TYR A 167 -8.69 16.05 7.86
C TYR A 167 -7.18 15.85 7.94
N ALA A 168 -6.62 14.91 7.18
CA ALA A 168 -5.19 14.63 7.15
C ALA A 168 -4.36 15.88 6.82
N ARG A 169 -4.78 16.61 5.78
CA ARG A 169 -4.17 17.89 5.43
C ARG A 169 -4.29 18.92 6.55
N SER A 170 -5.45 19.02 7.21
CA SER A 170 -5.63 19.94 8.35
C SER A 170 -4.74 19.59 9.56
N ALA A 171 -4.44 18.31 9.74
CA ALA A 171 -3.54 17.79 10.78
C ALA A 171 -2.05 17.91 10.40
N GLY A 172 -1.74 18.39 9.19
CA GLY A 172 -0.39 18.55 8.66
C GLY A 172 0.24 17.26 8.12
N ALA A 173 -0.52 16.17 8.02
CA ALA A 173 -0.06 14.92 7.43
C ALA A 173 0.04 15.06 5.90
N SER A 174 0.98 14.35 5.29
CA SER A 174 1.07 14.29 3.83
C SER A 174 -0.04 13.41 3.26
N THR A 175 -0.52 13.72 2.06
CA THR A 175 -1.67 13.06 1.45
C THR A 175 -1.37 12.51 0.06
N VAL A 176 -1.80 11.28 -0.18
CA VAL A 176 -1.74 10.63 -1.50
C VAL A 176 -3.15 10.15 -1.86
N ALA A 177 -3.54 10.30 -3.12
CA ALA A 177 -4.78 9.76 -3.64
C ALA A 177 -4.50 8.62 -4.62
N LEU A 178 -5.30 7.55 -4.55
CA LEU A 178 -5.30 6.44 -5.50
C LEU A 178 -6.70 6.26 -6.08
N ALA A 179 -6.87 6.64 -7.34
CA ALA A 179 -8.11 6.58 -8.08
C ALA A 179 -7.96 5.80 -9.39
N CYS A 180 -9.09 5.33 -9.94
CA CYS A 180 -9.16 4.70 -11.26
C CYS A 180 -9.97 5.52 -12.28
N SER A 181 -10.21 6.79 -11.97
CA SER A 181 -10.84 7.79 -12.83
C SER A 181 -9.90 8.99 -12.93
N GLY A 182 -9.73 9.52 -14.14
CA GLY A 182 -8.93 10.74 -14.33
C GLY A 182 -9.61 11.98 -13.76
N GLY A 183 -8.84 12.96 -13.30
CA GLY A 183 -9.35 14.23 -12.77
C GLY A 183 -10.22 14.04 -11.53
N SER A 184 -9.79 13.14 -10.65
CA SER A 184 -10.54 12.73 -9.47
C SER A 184 -10.61 13.82 -8.39
N VAL A 185 -11.74 13.88 -7.67
CA VAL A 185 -11.92 14.80 -6.54
C VAL A 185 -10.86 14.56 -5.46
N ILE A 186 -10.55 13.29 -5.16
CA ILE A 186 -9.49 12.97 -4.20
C ILE A 186 -8.09 13.33 -4.73
N GLY A 187 -7.87 13.26 -6.04
CA GLY A 187 -6.63 13.66 -6.70
C GLY A 187 -6.34 15.15 -6.51
N ASP A 188 -7.34 16.00 -6.73
CA ASP A 188 -7.25 17.45 -6.52
C ASP A 188 -7.00 17.84 -5.04
N LEU A 189 -7.41 16.96 -4.11
CA LEU A 189 -7.27 17.17 -2.67
C LEU A 189 -5.95 16.65 -2.09
N ALA A 190 -5.22 15.80 -2.80
CA ALA A 190 -3.99 15.16 -2.30
C ALA A 190 -2.73 15.95 -2.70
N ASP A 191 -1.64 15.77 -1.97
CA ASP A 191 -0.32 16.31 -2.35
C ASP A 191 0.26 15.55 -3.54
N LYS A 192 -0.08 14.27 -3.66
CA LYS A 192 0.25 13.39 -4.79
C LYS A 192 -0.98 12.61 -5.24
N ALA A 193 -1.22 12.56 -6.55
CA ALA A 193 -2.31 11.81 -7.14
C ALA A 193 -1.76 10.67 -8.00
N ILE A 194 -2.28 9.46 -7.77
CA ILE A 194 -2.04 8.27 -8.59
C ILE A 194 -3.37 7.92 -9.24
N GLU A 195 -3.50 8.23 -10.53
CA GLU A 195 -4.70 7.96 -11.32
C GLU A 195 -4.42 6.83 -12.32
N VAL A 196 -5.01 5.66 -12.07
CA VAL A 196 -4.83 4.46 -12.90
C VAL A 196 -6.09 4.19 -13.72
N THR A 197 -6.17 4.82 -14.89
CA THR A 197 -7.35 4.74 -15.76
C THR A 197 -7.43 3.39 -16.49
N VAL A 198 -8.09 2.41 -15.87
CA VAL A 198 -8.27 1.04 -16.42
C VAL A 198 -9.39 0.93 -17.46
N GLY A 199 -10.14 2.01 -17.66
CA GLY A 199 -11.31 2.10 -18.53
C GLY A 199 -12.53 1.32 -18.02
N PRO A 200 -13.59 1.20 -18.84
CA PRO A 200 -14.84 0.54 -18.49
C PRO A 200 -14.64 -0.91 -18.00
N GLU A 201 -15.33 -1.30 -16.93
CA GLU A 201 -15.27 -2.66 -16.38
C GLU A 201 -15.97 -3.68 -17.29
N ALA A 202 -15.58 -4.96 -17.20
CA ALA A 202 -16.25 -6.04 -17.96
C ALA A 202 -17.74 -6.12 -17.61
N LEU A 203 -18.06 -5.93 -16.33
CA LEU A 203 -19.40 -5.71 -15.81
C LEU A 203 -19.49 -4.25 -15.35
N THR A 204 -20.32 -3.44 -16.03
CA THR A 204 -20.44 -2.00 -15.79
C THR A 204 -20.57 -1.66 -14.31
N GLY A 205 -19.74 -0.74 -13.82
CA GLY A 205 -19.71 -0.29 -12.42
C GLY A 205 -19.07 -1.27 -11.43
N SER A 206 -18.73 -2.50 -11.83
CA SER A 206 -18.12 -3.49 -10.94
C SER A 206 -16.61 -3.25 -10.74
N THR A 207 -16.28 -2.14 -10.09
CA THR A 207 -14.90 -1.67 -9.84
C THR A 207 -14.08 -2.61 -8.93
N ARG A 208 -14.71 -3.62 -8.32
CA ARG A 208 -13.97 -4.71 -7.64
C ARG A 208 -13.09 -5.54 -8.58
N LEU A 209 -13.25 -5.39 -9.90
CA LEU A 209 -12.53 -6.11 -10.95
C LEU A 209 -11.22 -5.39 -11.31
N LYS A 210 -11.14 -4.73 -12.48
CA LYS A 210 -9.87 -4.13 -12.94
C LYS A 210 -9.38 -3.03 -12.01
N ALA A 211 -10.26 -2.14 -11.56
CA ALA A 211 -9.88 -1.06 -10.66
C ALA A 211 -9.35 -1.61 -9.32
N GLY A 212 -10.00 -2.64 -8.75
CA GLY A 212 -9.50 -3.37 -7.59
C GLY A 212 -8.14 -4.03 -7.84
N THR A 213 -7.95 -4.67 -8.98
CA THR A 213 -6.64 -5.25 -9.36
C THR A 213 -5.57 -4.18 -9.48
N ALA A 214 -5.85 -3.05 -10.13
CA ALA A 214 -4.93 -1.92 -10.24
C ALA A 214 -4.55 -1.37 -8.86
N GLN A 215 -5.53 -1.19 -7.98
CA GLN A 215 -5.31 -0.75 -6.61
C GLN A 215 -4.40 -1.72 -5.86
N LYS A 216 -4.65 -3.04 -5.94
CA LYS A 216 -3.77 -4.05 -5.33
C LYS A 216 -2.32 -3.92 -5.82
N LEU A 217 -2.13 -3.82 -7.14
CA LEU A 217 -0.79 -3.72 -7.73
C LEU A 217 -0.05 -2.46 -7.24
N VAL A 218 -0.73 -1.31 -7.23
CA VAL A 218 -0.16 -0.05 -6.74
C VAL A 218 0.16 -0.11 -5.25
N LEU A 219 -0.74 -0.64 -4.41
CA LEU A 219 -0.49 -0.78 -2.97
C LEU A 219 0.72 -1.67 -2.69
N ASN A 220 0.83 -2.80 -3.38
CA ASN A 220 1.99 -3.68 -3.25
C ASN A 220 3.29 -3.00 -3.71
N MET A 221 3.24 -2.17 -4.76
CA MET A 221 4.40 -1.36 -5.17
C MET A 221 4.76 -0.31 -4.12
N ILE A 222 3.77 0.34 -3.51
CA ILE A 222 3.98 1.32 -2.44
C ILE A 222 4.64 0.66 -1.23
N SER A 223 4.00 -0.35 -0.63
CA SER A 223 4.51 -1.00 0.58
C SER A 223 5.89 -1.63 0.33
N THR A 224 6.05 -2.40 -0.74
CA THR A 224 7.34 -3.03 -1.08
C THR A 224 8.42 -2.00 -1.37
N GLY A 225 8.12 -0.99 -2.19
CA GLY A 225 9.08 0.06 -2.55
C GLY A 225 9.53 0.88 -1.34
N VAL A 226 8.60 1.24 -0.47
CA VAL A 226 8.89 1.92 0.80
C VAL A 226 9.80 1.07 1.68
N MET A 227 9.47 -0.21 1.88
CA MET A 227 10.26 -1.09 2.74
C MET A 227 11.65 -1.38 2.19
N VAL A 228 11.81 -1.47 0.86
CA VAL A 228 13.13 -1.51 0.21
C VAL A 228 13.94 -0.25 0.54
N LYS A 229 13.35 0.94 0.42
CA LYS A 229 14.02 2.22 0.75
C LYS A 229 14.33 2.39 2.25
N LEU A 230 13.64 1.65 3.12
CA LEU A 230 13.90 1.57 4.56
C LEU A 230 14.87 0.44 4.93
N GLY A 231 15.53 -0.19 3.94
CA GLY A 231 16.55 -1.21 4.20
C GLY A 231 16.01 -2.55 4.69
N LYS A 232 14.71 -2.83 4.54
CA LYS A 232 14.09 -4.12 4.91
C LYS A 232 14.45 -5.28 3.97
N VAL A 233 15.10 -4.98 2.85
CA VAL A 233 15.47 -5.92 1.78
C VAL A 233 16.96 -5.81 1.48
N TYR A 234 17.59 -6.94 1.16
CA TYR A 234 18.95 -6.99 0.61
C TYR A 234 18.94 -7.76 -0.70
N GLN A 235 19.45 -7.15 -1.77
CA GLN A 235 19.25 -7.66 -3.14
C GLN A 235 17.74 -7.82 -3.42
N ASN A 236 17.26 -9.04 -3.61
CA ASN A 236 15.85 -9.40 -3.72
C ASN A 236 15.39 -10.33 -2.58
N PHE A 237 16.17 -10.40 -1.49
CA PHE A 237 15.89 -11.24 -0.33
C PHE A 237 15.17 -10.46 0.77
N MET A 238 14.13 -11.10 1.31
CA MET A 238 13.40 -10.67 2.48
C MET A 238 14.24 -10.97 3.74
N VAL A 239 15.09 -10.04 4.13
CA VAL A 239 16.10 -10.22 5.19
C VAL A 239 15.66 -9.69 6.55
N ASP A 240 14.43 -9.21 6.67
CA ASP A 240 13.86 -8.68 7.91
C ASP A 240 12.52 -9.35 8.25
N MET A 241 12.34 -10.61 7.84
CA MET A 241 11.08 -11.33 8.07
C MET A 241 10.95 -11.79 9.53
N GLU A 242 9.73 -11.87 10.05
CA GLU A 242 9.48 -12.40 11.38
C GLU A 242 9.50 -13.95 11.39
N ALA A 243 10.53 -14.55 11.96
CA ALA A 243 10.71 -16.00 12.01
C ALA A 243 9.95 -16.68 13.18
N SER A 244 8.62 -16.50 13.23
CA SER A 244 7.76 -16.89 14.38
C SER A 244 7.53 -18.40 14.56
N ASN A 245 7.86 -19.23 13.58
CA ASN A 245 7.68 -20.68 13.64
C ASN A 245 8.83 -21.45 12.97
N GLY A 246 8.89 -22.77 13.18
CA GLY A 246 9.99 -23.62 12.68
C GLY A 246 10.22 -23.52 11.16
N LYS A 247 9.13 -23.45 10.38
CA LYS A 247 9.20 -23.27 8.91
C LYS A 247 9.83 -21.92 8.54
N LEU A 248 9.48 -20.85 9.24
CA LEU A 248 10.03 -19.51 8.98
C LEU A 248 11.50 -19.39 9.44
N ARG A 249 11.89 -20.06 10.53
CA ARG A 249 13.31 -20.16 10.92
C ARG A 249 14.15 -20.89 9.88
N GLN A 250 13.65 -22.00 9.33
CA GLN A 250 14.32 -22.70 8.23
C GLN A 250 14.43 -21.81 6.98
N ARG A 251 13.35 -21.09 6.63
CA ARG A 251 13.37 -20.13 5.53
C ARG A 251 14.39 -19.01 5.75
N ALA A 252 14.49 -18.47 6.97
CA ALA A 252 15.46 -17.44 7.32
C ALA A 252 16.90 -17.92 7.07
N ARG A 253 17.26 -19.11 7.57
CA ARG A 253 18.57 -19.73 7.32
C ARG A 253 18.83 -19.94 5.82
N GLY A 254 17.85 -20.47 5.09
CA GLY A 254 17.95 -20.64 3.64
C GLY A 254 18.20 -19.33 2.89
N ILE A 255 17.55 -18.23 3.31
CA ILE A 255 17.80 -16.90 2.74
C ILE A 255 19.20 -16.40 3.06
N VAL A 256 19.69 -16.57 4.30
CA VAL A 256 21.05 -16.16 4.66
C VAL A 256 22.08 -16.96 3.84
N ALA A 257 21.90 -18.27 3.69
CA ALA A 257 22.75 -19.10 2.84
C ALA A 257 22.76 -18.61 1.38
N MET A 258 21.59 -18.38 0.77
CA MET A 258 21.51 -17.86 -0.60
C MET A 258 22.11 -16.45 -0.76
N ALA A 259 21.92 -15.57 0.22
CA ALA A 259 22.39 -14.19 0.17
C ALA A 259 23.91 -14.07 0.35
N THR A 260 24.53 -15.04 1.03
CA THR A 260 25.96 -15.03 1.37
C THR A 260 26.79 -15.99 0.52
N GLY A 261 26.17 -17.06 0.01
CA GLY A 261 26.86 -18.16 -0.66
C GLY A 261 27.57 -19.12 0.29
N GLU A 262 27.36 -18.98 1.61
CA GLU A 262 28.02 -19.78 2.64
C GLU A 262 27.31 -21.11 2.91
N GLU A 263 28.09 -22.08 3.40
CA GLU A 263 27.62 -23.41 3.77
C GLU A 263 26.76 -23.38 5.06
N GLU A 264 25.92 -24.41 5.23
CA GLU A 264 24.94 -24.49 6.31
C GLU A 264 25.57 -24.31 7.71
N SER A 265 26.74 -24.91 7.96
CA SER A 265 27.41 -24.80 9.25
C SER A 265 27.89 -23.37 9.59
N ALA A 266 28.35 -22.62 8.59
CA ALA A 266 28.74 -21.22 8.77
C ALA A 266 27.51 -20.33 9.03
N VAL A 267 26.42 -20.58 8.30
CA VAL A 267 25.14 -19.89 8.50
C VAL A 267 24.57 -20.18 9.89
N GLU A 268 24.59 -21.42 10.35
CA GLU A 268 24.12 -21.79 11.69
C GLU A 268 24.93 -21.11 12.78
N ALA A 269 26.25 -21.07 12.64
CA ALA A 269 27.13 -20.37 13.59
C ALA A 269 26.85 -18.85 13.63
N ALA A 270 26.68 -18.21 12.46
CA ALA A 270 26.37 -16.78 12.38
C ALA A 270 24.98 -16.44 12.92
N MET A 271 23.97 -17.24 12.61
CA MET A 271 22.61 -17.08 13.14
C MET A 271 22.59 -17.28 14.66
N ALA A 272 23.33 -18.26 15.19
CA ALA A 272 23.46 -18.44 16.64
C ALA A 272 24.17 -17.25 17.30
N ALA A 273 25.24 -16.72 16.70
CA ALA A 273 25.99 -15.58 17.24
C ALA A 273 25.19 -14.27 17.23
N THR A 274 24.19 -14.13 16.37
CA THR A 274 23.38 -12.91 16.21
C THR A 274 21.96 -13.05 16.77
N GLY A 275 21.62 -14.18 17.40
CA GLY A 275 20.27 -14.41 17.92
C GLY A 275 19.20 -14.51 16.82
N ASP A 276 19.51 -15.22 15.74
CA ASP A 276 18.70 -15.38 14.52
C ASP A 276 18.44 -14.07 13.75
N HIS A 277 19.23 -13.01 14.00
CA HIS A 277 19.08 -11.73 13.30
C HIS A 277 19.68 -11.76 11.89
N MET A 278 18.86 -12.12 10.91
CA MET A 278 19.24 -12.34 9.50
C MET A 278 20.19 -11.28 8.91
N LYS A 279 19.86 -9.98 9.03
CA LYS A 279 20.73 -8.91 8.49
C LYS A 279 22.12 -8.91 9.10
N ALA A 280 22.22 -9.16 10.41
CA ALA A 280 23.47 -9.16 11.13
C ALA A 280 24.29 -10.39 10.74
N SER A 281 23.64 -11.56 10.60
CA SER A 281 24.29 -12.76 10.06
C SER A 281 24.86 -12.53 8.67
N ILE A 282 24.12 -11.87 7.77
CA ILE A 282 24.58 -11.56 6.42
C ILE A 282 25.80 -10.64 6.45
N VAL A 283 25.77 -9.57 7.26
CA VAL A 283 26.91 -8.65 7.40
C VAL A 283 28.11 -9.35 8.02
N MET A 284 27.90 -10.14 9.08
CA MET A 284 28.93 -10.92 9.76
C MET A 284 29.67 -11.85 8.79
N LEU A 285 28.92 -12.60 7.98
CA LEU A 285 29.47 -13.55 7.02
C LEU A 285 30.18 -12.85 5.86
N LEU A 286 29.53 -11.87 5.21
CA LEU A 286 30.09 -11.23 4.02
C LEU A 286 31.26 -10.28 4.31
N ALA A 287 31.29 -9.63 5.47
CA ALA A 287 32.38 -8.73 5.86
C ALA A 287 33.47 -9.44 6.69
N GLY A 288 33.24 -10.67 7.15
CA GLY A 288 34.18 -11.42 7.98
C GLY A 288 34.42 -10.75 9.34
N VAL A 289 33.38 -10.21 9.96
CA VAL A 289 33.45 -9.45 11.23
C VAL A 289 32.77 -10.19 12.38
N SER A 290 32.89 -9.67 13.61
CA SER A 290 32.15 -10.19 14.76
C SER A 290 30.66 -9.81 14.69
N ALA A 291 29.81 -10.52 15.43
CA ALA A 291 28.39 -10.16 15.55
C ALA A 291 28.19 -8.74 16.11
N GLU A 292 28.98 -8.34 17.10
CA GLU A 292 28.96 -6.98 17.68
C GLU A 292 29.26 -5.92 16.63
N GLU A 293 30.31 -6.14 15.83
CA GLU A 293 30.69 -5.24 14.74
C GLU A 293 29.64 -5.20 13.63
N ALA A 294 29.02 -6.34 13.30
CA ALA A 294 27.92 -6.40 12.34
C ALA A 294 26.71 -5.57 12.80
N PHE A 295 26.34 -5.65 14.08
CA PHE A 295 25.27 -4.82 14.65
C PHE A 295 25.64 -3.34 14.65
N ARG A 296 26.89 -2.99 14.98
CA ARG A 296 27.38 -1.60 14.93
C ARG A 296 27.25 -1.01 13.53
N ARG A 297 27.75 -1.72 12.50
CA ARG A 297 27.65 -1.27 11.10
C ARG A 297 26.21 -1.16 10.62
N LEU A 298 25.33 -2.09 11.03
CA LEU A 298 23.91 -1.99 10.72
C LEU A 298 23.26 -0.76 11.37
N ALA A 299 23.59 -0.45 12.62
CA ALA A 299 23.07 0.75 13.27
C ALA A 299 23.54 2.04 12.57
N GLU A 300 24.80 2.11 12.15
CA GLU A 300 25.36 3.24 11.40
C GLU A 300 24.78 3.38 9.98
N ALA A 301 24.28 2.29 9.41
CA ALA A 301 23.67 2.24 8.09
C ALA A 301 22.12 2.22 8.12
N ASP A 302 21.49 2.62 9.22
CA ASP A 302 20.02 2.62 9.40
C ASP A 302 19.36 1.26 9.06
N GLY A 303 20.03 0.17 9.44
CA GLY A 303 19.57 -1.20 9.18
C GLY A 303 19.70 -1.67 7.72
N ASN A 304 20.35 -0.89 6.85
CA ASN A 304 20.61 -1.26 5.46
C ASN A 304 21.84 -2.17 5.34
N VAL A 305 21.64 -3.42 4.94
CA VAL A 305 22.72 -4.41 4.79
C VAL A 305 23.80 -3.94 3.80
N ARG A 306 23.43 -3.35 2.66
CA ARG A 306 24.40 -2.91 1.66
C ARG A 306 25.24 -1.73 2.17
N GLY A 307 24.62 -0.80 2.89
CA GLY A 307 25.33 0.29 3.56
C GLY A 307 26.28 -0.23 4.63
N ALA A 308 25.84 -1.19 5.45
CA ALA A 308 26.66 -1.79 6.51
C ALA A 308 27.89 -2.55 5.98
N LEU A 309 27.82 -3.12 4.77
CA LEU A 309 28.97 -3.77 4.12
C LEU A 309 30.01 -2.78 3.57
N GLN A 310 29.65 -1.50 3.43
CA GLN A 310 30.52 -0.45 2.92
C GLN A 310 31.14 0.41 4.03
N ALA A 311 30.65 0.27 5.27
CA ALA A 311 31.14 0.94 6.46
C ALA A 311 32.38 0.26 7.06
#